data_AF-A0A4U7J9U8-F1
#
_entry.id   AF-A0A4U7J9U8-F1
#
_cell.length_a   1.000
_cell.length_b   1.000
_cell.length_c   1.000
_cell.angle_alpha   90.00
_cell.angle_beta   90.00
_cell.angle_gamma   90.00
#
_symmetry.space_group_name_H-M   'P 1'
#
loop_
_entity.id
_entity.type
_entity.pdbx_description
1 polymer ?
#
loop_
_entity_poly.entity_id
_entity_poly.type
_entity_poly.pdbx_seq_one_letter_code
_entity_poly.pdbx_strand_id
1 'polypeptide(L)'
;MTRIIYDITGQIISQMQGSNLYKPVGVPYIDVDIPIGKYVKCIDVSVTPNVAVFEDLPKSELQTLKEENTEIKLALAELAEMMAGGSSNG
;
A
#
# COMPACT_ATOMS: atom_id res chain seq x y z
N MET A 1 10.45 9.10 9.41
CA MET A 1 9.92 8.66 10.70
C MET A 1 8.49 9.10 10.92
N THR A 2 7.66 8.13 11.22
CA THR A 2 6.25 8.28 11.61
C THR A 2 6.11 7.76 13.03
N ARG A 3 5.49 8.56 13.93
CA ARG A 3 5.10 8.10 15.26
C ARG A 3 3.67 7.59 15.23
N ILE A 4 3.44 6.44 15.83
CA ILE A 4 2.14 5.80 15.93
C ILE A 4 1.79 5.64 17.40
N ILE A 5 0.66 6.21 17.80
CA ILE A 5 0.05 6.01 19.12
C ILE A 5 -1.08 5.01 18.93
N TYR A 6 -1.14 4.01 19.81
CA TYR A 6 -2.07 2.90 19.72
C TYR A 6 -2.64 2.57 21.11
N ASP A 7 -3.70 1.76 21.15
CA ASP A 7 -4.25 1.24 22.40
C ASP A 7 -3.69 -0.15 22.75
N ILE A 8 -4.14 -0.72 23.87
CA ILE A 8 -3.70 -2.04 24.34
C ILE A 8 -4.09 -3.20 23.42
N THR A 9 -4.98 -2.98 22.45
CA THR A 9 -5.39 -3.99 21.46
C THR A 9 -4.59 -3.88 20.17
N GLY A 10 -3.73 -2.86 20.05
CA GLY A 10 -2.97 -2.58 18.84
C GLY A 10 -3.71 -1.71 17.82
N GLN A 11 -4.89 -1.18 18.17
CA GLN A 11 -5.64 -0.27 17.32
C GLN A 11 -4.95 1.09 17.30
N ILE A 12 -4.76 1.64 16.10
CA ILE A 12 -4.11 2.94 15.91
C ILE A 12 -5.08 4.05 16.33
N ILE A 13 -4.62 4.90 17.24
CA ILE A 13 -5.33 6.10 17.72
C ILE A 13 -4.87 7.33 16.93
N SER A 14 -3.56 7.45 16.70
CA SER A 14 -2.99 8.62 16.02
C SER A 14 -1.71 8.26 15.28
N GLN A 15 -1.50 8.92 14.13
CA GLN A 15 -0.28 8.83 13.34
C GLN A 15 0.23 10.25 13.05
N MET A 16 1.52 10.47 13.29
CA MET A 16 2.15 11.77 13.13
C MET A 16 3.47 11.62 12.35
N GLN A 17 3.69 12.47 11.36
CA GLN A 17 4.94 12.51 10.59
C GLN A 17 5.73 13.77 10.94
N GLY A 18 7.04 13.64 11.13
CA GLY A 18 7.91 14.77 11.41
C GLY A 18 9.24 14.40 12.05
N SER A 19 10.11 15.39 12.19
CA SER A 19 11.46 15.25 12.77
C SER A 19 11.53 15.58 14.27
N ASN A 20 10.56 16.33 14.81
CA ASN A 20 10.55 16.78 16.21
C ASN A 20 9.23 16.44 16.91
N LEU A 21 8.84 15.17 16.85
CA LEU A 21 7.59 14.69 17.44
C LEU A 21 7.72 14.56 18.97
N TYR A 22 6.76 15.12 19.70
CA TYR A 22 6.66 14.98 21.16
C TYR A 22 6.58 13.50 21.57
N LYS A 23 7.41 13.08 22.53
CA LYS A 23 7.45 11.72 23.07
C LYS A 23 6.36 11.55 24.14
N PRO A 24 5.31 10.77 23.88
CA PRO A 24 4.25 10.58 24.84
C PRO A 24 4.74 9.91 26.13
N VAL A 25 4.14 10.28 27.26
CA VAL A 25 4.39 9.69 28.58
C VAL A 25 3.11 8.98 29.04
N GLY A 26 3.23 7.72 29.44
CA GLY A 26 2.09 6.92 29.94
C GLY A 26 1.15 6.35 28.86
N VAL A 27 1.40 6.63 27.58
CA VAL A 27 0.68 6.01 26.45
C VAL A 27 1.66 5.29 25.53
N PRO A 28 1.32 4.10 25.02
CA PRO A 28 2.22 3.34 24.17
C PRO A 28 2.34 4.00 22.79
N TYR A 29 3.56 4.03 22.28
CA TYR A 29 3.86 4.52 20.94
C TYR A 29 5.03 3.75 20.34
N ILE A 30 5.11 3.75 19.00
CA ILE A 30 6.29 3.29 18.27
C ILE A 30 6.65 4.32 17.21
N ASP A 31 7.94 4.40 16.91
CA ASP A 31 8.47 5.15 15.78
C ASP A 31 8.85 4.17 14.68
N VAL A 32 8.32 4.37 13.47
CA VAL A 32 8.53 3.49 12.33
C VAL A 32 8.81 4.29 11.06
N ASP A 33 9.55 3.69 10.15
CA ASP A 33 9.63 4.14 8.77
C ASP A 33 8.71 3.27 7.92
N ILE A 34 7.72 3.90 7.29
CA ILE A 34 6.70 3.21 6.51
C ILE A 34 7.28 2.95 5.10
N PRO A 35 7.31 1.69 4.62
CA PRO A 35 7.75 1.40 3.26
C PRO A 35 6.89 2.11 2.21
N ILE A 36 7.49 2.45 1.07
CA ILE A 36 6.77 3.06 -0.06
C ILE A 36 5.66 2.11 -0.51
N GLY A 37 4.46 2.66 -0.75
CA GLY A 37 3.31 1.88 -1.21
C GLY A 37 2.59 1.11 -0.10
N LYS A 38 2.99 1.27 1.17
CA LYS A 38 2.34 0.63 2.32
C LYS A 38 1.78 1.67 3.29
N TYR A 39 0.89 1.19 4.16
CA TYR A 39 0.40 1.92 5.32
C TYR A 39 0.41 1.02 6.55
N VAL A 40 0.38 1.61 7.75
CA VAL A 40 0.31 0.82 8.98
C VAL A 40 -1.14 0.45 9.24
N LYS A 41 -1.42 -0.85 9.29
CA LYS A 41 -2.76 -1.39 9.55
C LYS A 41 -3.08 -1.39 11.04
N CYS A 42 -2.18 -1.96 11.84
CA CYS A 42 -2.29 -2.09 13.28
C CYS A 42 -0.90 -2.31 13.91
N ILE A 43 -0.86 -2.37 15.24
CA ILE A 43 0.32 -2.77 16.00
C ILE A 43 0.11 -4.17 16.56
N ASP A 44 1.05 -5.08 16.32
CA ASP A 44 1.09 -6.37 17.00
C ASP A 44 1.62 -6.17 18.42
N VAL A 45 0.70 -6.25 19.38
CA VAL A 45 0.93 -6.11 20.82
C VAL A 45 1.18 -7.45 21.52
N SER A 46 1.20 -8.57 20.77
CA SER A 46 1.47 -9.90 21.33
C SER A 46 2.96 -10.19 21.54
N VAL A 47 3.83 -9.37 20.93
CA VAL A 47 5.29 -9.49 20.98
C VAL A 47 5.92 -8.31 21.73
N THR A 48 7.13 -8.48 22.26
CA THR A 48 7.88 -7.40 22.93
C THR A 48 9.32 -7.33 22.39
N PRO A 49 9.73 -6.21 21.78
CA PRO A 49 8.98 -4.97 21.57
C PRO A 49 7.80 -5.15 20.59
N ASN A 50 6.71 -4.42 20.80
CA ASN A 50 5.56 -4.38 19.88
C ASN A 50 6.01 -3.95 18.47
N VAL A 51 5.35 -4.47 17.43
CA VAL A 51 5.77 -4.23 16.03
C VAL A 51 4.63 -3.70 15.16
N ALA A 52 4.95 -2.82 14.20
CA ALA A 52 3.98 -2.37 13.20
C ALA A 52 3.67 -3.47 12.19
N VAL A 53 2.38 -3.67 11.90
CA VAL A 53 1.92 -4.52 10.80
C VAL A 53 1.55 -3.62 9.62
N PHE A 54 2.18 -3.87 8.47
CA PHE A 54 1.97 -3.08 7.26
C PHE A 54 1.08 -3.81 6.25
N GLU A 55 0.25 -3.04 5.57
CA GLU A 55 -0.51 -3.50 4.41
C GLU A 55 -0.25 -2.62 3.20
N ASP A 56 -0.56 -3.16 2.02
CA ASP A 56 -0.42 -2.42 0.76
C ASP A 56 -1.47 -1.34 0.65
N LEU A 57 -1.05 -0.14 0.20
CA LEU A 57 -1.97 0.93 -0.11
C LEU A 57 -2.91 0.47 -1.24
N PRO A 58 -4.24 0.60 -1.06
CA PRO A 58 -5.16 0.25 -2.13
C PRO A 58 -4.87 1.14 -3.34
N LYS A 59 -4.92 0.53 -4.54
CA LYS A 59 -4.80 1.29 -5.78
C LYS A 59 -5.90 2.35 -5.84
N SER A 60 -5.53 3.54 -6.26
CA SER A 60 -6.53 4.57 -6.56
C SER A 60 -7.37 4.13 -7.77
N GLU A 61 -8.62 4.57 -7.83
CA GLU A 61 -9.51 4.32 -8.97
C GLU A 61 -8.85 4.72 -10.30
N LEU A 62 -8.14 5.84 -10.33
CA LEU A 62 -7.40 6.28 -11.51
C LEU A 62 -6.27 5.32 -11.91
N GLN A 63 -5.55 4.75 -10.95
CA GLN A 63 -4.52 3.74 -11.23
C GLN A 63 -5.15 2.46 -11.78
N THR A 64 -6.24 1.98 -11.15
CA THR A 64 -6.99 0.82 -11.61
C THR A 64 -7.48 1.03 -13.05
N LEU A 65 -8.10 2.17 -13.35
CA LEU A 65 -8.58 2.50 -14.70
C LEU A 65 -7.45 2.57 -15.74
N LYS A 66 -6.27 3.05 -15.36
CA LYS A 66 -5.11 3.07 -16.27
C LYS A 66 -4.60 1.67 -16.57
N GLU A 67 -4.57 0.79 -15.58
CA GLU A 67 -4.17 -0.60 -15.76
C GLU A 67 -5.16 -1.35 -16.65
N GLU A 68 -6.46 -1.24 -16.38
CA GLU A 68 -7.52 -1.82 -17.22
C GLU A 68 -7.42 -1.32 -18.67
N ASN A 69 -7.21 -0.02 -18.87
CA ASN A 69 -7.05 0.54 -20.22
C ASN A 69 -5.79 0.01 -20.93
N THR A 70 -4.70 -0.20 -20.17
CA THR A 70 -3.46 -0.78 -20.69
C THR A 70 -3.66 -2.23 -21.10
N GLU A 71 -4.31 -3.03 -20.26
CA GLU A 71 -4.66 -4.42 -20.55
C GLU A 71 -5.55 -4.53 -21.79
N ILE A 72 -6.59 -3.68 -21.90
CA ILE A 72 -7.45 -3.62 -23.08
C ILE A 72 -6.65 -3.29 -24.34
N LYS A 73 -5.73 -2.31 -24.28
CA LYS A 73 -4.89 -1.94 -25.42
C LYS A 73 -3.97 -3.07 -25.85
N LEU A 74 -3.39 -3.80 -24.91
CA LEU A 74 -2.54 -4.95 -25.19
C LEU A 74 -3.34 -6.08 -25.85
N ALA A 75 -4.52 -6.41 -25.31
CA ALA A 75 -5.40 -7.42 -25.89
C ALA A 75 -5.86 -7.04 -27.32
N LEU A 76 -6.14 -5.76 -27.56
CA LEU A 76 -6.48 -5.26 -28.89
C LEU A 76 -5.31 -5.35 -29.87
N ALA A 77 -4.08 -5.05 -29.42
CA ALA A 77 -2.88 -5.18 -30.25
C ALA A 77 -2.63 -6.65 -30.64
N GLU A 78 -2.73 -7.57 -29.68
CA GLU A 78 -2.58 -9.01 -29.91
C GLU A 78 -3.64 -9.54 -30.90
N LEU A 79 -4.90 -9.12 -30.75
CA LEU A 79 -5.95 -9.47 -31.69
C LEU A 79 -5.69 -8.94 -33.11
N ALA A 80 -5.22 -7.69 -33.22
CA ALA A 80 -4.90 -7.08 -34.51
C ALA A 80 -3.74 -7.82 -35.21
N GLU A 81 -2.72 -8.24 -34.46
CA GLU A 81 -1.61 -9.05 -34.99
C GLU A 81 -2.09 -10.41 -35.49
N MET A 82 -2.96 -11.10 -34.74
CA MET A 82 -3.55 -12.37 -35.18
C MET A 82 -4.37 -12.24 -36.47
N MET A 83 -5.18 -11.18 -36.58
CA MET A 83 -5.97 -10.94 -37.81
C MET A 83 -5.10 -10.54 -39.00
N ALA A 84 -4.04 -9.74 -38.77
CA ALA A 84 -3.10 -9.36 -39.83
C ALA A 84 -2.26 -10.57 -40.31
N GLY A 85 -1.89 -11.49 -39.42
CA GLY A 85 -1.18 -12.72 -39.75
C GLY A 85 -2.02 -13.80 -40.43
N GLY A 86 -3.36 -13.71 -40.37
CA GLY A 86 -4.29 -14.65 -41.00
C GLY A 86 -4.57 -14.42 -42.49
N SER A 87 -4.09 -13.33 -43.08
CA SER A 87 -4.40 -12.94 -44.48
C SER A 87 -3.32 -13.33 -45.50
N SER A 88 -2.32 -14.15 -45.13
CA SER A 88 -1.33 -14.70 -46.07
C SER A 88 -1.55 -16.19 -46.30
N ASN A 89 -2.55 -16.56 -47.09
CA ASN A 89 -2.54 -17.78 -47.91
C ASN A 89 -3.74 -17.83 -48.87
N GLY A 90 -3.44 -17.72 -50.17
CA GLY A 90 -4.14 -18.41 -51.28
C GLY A 90 -5.46 -17.82 -51.75
#